data_AF-A0A7C9D052-F1
#
_entry.id   AF-A0A7C9D052-F1
#
_cell.length_a   1.000
_cell.length_b   1.000
_cell.length_c   1.000
_cell.angle_alpha   90.00
_cell.angle_beta   90.00
_cell.angle_gamma   90.00
#
_symmetry.space_group_name_H-M   'P 1'
#
loop_
_entity.id
_entity.type
_entity.pdbx_description
1 polymer ?
#
loop_
_entity_poly.entity_id
_entity_poly.type
_entity_poly.pdbx_seq_one_letter_code
_entity_poly.pdbx_strand_id
1 'polypeptide(L)'
;GFANFAGNVFTGFSSICCITQHGRYATWIVDTGASDHMSYDLHLFDNLDELSKPICITLPDGSVKQVTSRGNVKLDDNIVLKKVLYVPEFKFKLLSVTK
;
A
#
# COMPACT_ATOMS: atom_id res chain seq x y z
N GLY A 1 -6.39 12.57 13.34
CA GLY A 1 -6.52 11.23 13.95
C GLY A 1 -5.47 10.37 13.32
N PHE A 2 -4.54 9.86 14.13
CA PHE A 2 -3.42 9.04 13.65
C PHE A 2 -3.93 7.62 13.44
N ALA A 3 -3.76 7.06 12.23
CA ALA A 3 -4.06 5.67 11.98
C ALA A 3 -2.94 4.80 12.58
N ASN A 4 -3.30 3.95 13.54
CA ASN A 4 -2.40 2.95 14.11
C ASN A 4 -2.41 1.71 13.22
N PHE A 5 -1.24 1.34 12.69
CA PHE A 5 -1.04 0.04 12.05
C PHE A 5 -0.55 -0.94 13.12
N ALA A 6 -1.45 -1.77 13.64
CA ALA A 6 -1.08 -2.84 14.57
C ALA A 6 -0.99 -4.15 13.80
N GLY A 7 0.14 -4.85 13.88
CA GLY A 7 0.20 -6.21 13.37
C GLY A 7 1.58 -6.85 13.32
N ASN A 8 2.09 -7.26 14.48
CA ASN A 8 3.07 -8.33 14.58
C ASN A 8 2.56 -9.59 13.85
N VAL A 9 3.46 -10.34 13.22
CA VAL A 9 3.17 -11.70 12.76
C VAL A 9 2.83 -12.55 13.99
N PHE A 10 1.54 -12.73 14.28
CA PHE A 10 1.06 -13.60 15.35
C PHE A 10 -0.13 -14.42 14.89
N THR A 11 0.01 -15.73 15.04
CA THR A 11 -1.06 -16.73 14.92
C THR A 11 -2.13 -16.43 15.97
N GLY A 12 -3.26 -15.85 15.56
CA GLY A 12 -4.40 -15.62 16.45
C GLY A 12 -5.16 -14.33 16.13
N PHE A 13 -6.19 -14.47 15.29
CA PHE A 13 -7.30 -13.53 15.06
C PHE A 13 -6.93 -12.04 14.82
N SER A 14 -6.67 -11.63 13.58
CA SER A 14 -6.93 -10.27 13.03
C SER A 14 -6.29 -10.15 11.64
N SER A 15 -6.95 -9.42 10.73
CA SER A 15 -6.55 -9.14 9.34
C SER A 15 -6.47 -10.38 8.43
N ILE A 16 -7.47 -10.53 7.55
CA ILE A 16 -7.41 -11.50 6.45
C ILE A 16 -6.33 -11.04 5.48
N CYS A 17 -5.12 -11.59 5.63
CA CYS A 17 -4.04 -11.45 4.66
C CYS A 17 -4.27 -12.48 3.55
N CYS A 18 -4.96 -12.09 2.47
CA CYS A 18 -5.00 -12.90 1.26
C CYS A 18 -3.82 -12.51 0.37
N ILE A 19 -2.88 -13.43 0.18
CA ILE A 19 -1.82 -13.30 -0.82
C ILE A 19 -2.39 -13.82 -2.14
N THR A 20 -2.59 -12.94 -3.12
CA THR A 20 -2.87 -13.37 -4.50
C THR A 20 -1.55 -13.64 -5.21
N GLN A 21 -1.26 -14.90 -5.54
CA GLN A 21 -0.23 -15.26 -6.51
C GLN A 21 -0.91 -15.87 -7.73
N HIS A 22 -1.01 -15.09 -8.79
CA HIS A 22 -1.40 -15.61 -10.10
C HIS A 22 -0.53 -14.91 -11.14
N GLY A 23 0.45 -15.60 -11.74
CA GLY A 23 1.30 -15.05 -12.81
C GLY A 23 2.19 -13.86 -12.42
N ARG A 24 2.65 -13.07 -13.41
CA ARG A 24 3.54 -11.87 -13.31
C ARG A 24 3.07 -10.76 -12.35
N TYR A 25 1.98 -10.97 -11.62
CA TYR A 25 1.34 -9.99 -10.78
C TYR A 25 1.96 -10.03 -9.38
N ALA A 26 2.47 -8.89 -8.95
CA ALA A 26 3.26 -8.79 -7.75
C ALA A 26 2.37 -8.89 -6.49
N THR A 27 2.77 -9.68 -5.48
CA THR A 27 1.97 -9.95 -4.27
C THR A 27 1.51 -8.69 -3.53
N TRP A 28 0.20 -8.58 -3.25
CA TRP A 28 -0.40 -7.52 -2.42
C TRP A 28 -0.85 -8.07 -1.07
N ILE A 29 -0.63 -7.29 -0.02
CA ILE A 29 -1.20 -7.54 1.31
C ILE A 29 -2.50 -6.74 1.39
N VAL A 30 -3.62 -7.44 1.55
CA VAL A 30 -4.91 -6.82 1.84
C VAL A 30 -4.95 -6.48 3.31
N ASP A 31 -5.17 -5.20 3.64
CA ASP A 31 -5.20 -4.75 5.01
C ASP A 31 -6.33 -3.75 5.28
N THR A 32 -7.17 -4.09 6.26
CA THR A 32 -8.26 -3.24 6.76
C THR A 32 -7.77 -2.15 7.70
N GLY A 33 -6.54 -2.25 8.22
CA GLY A 33 -5.92 -1.24 9.08
C GLY A 33 -5.23 -0.11 8.32
N ALA A 34 -4.86 -0.34 7.07
CA ALA A 34 -4.22 0.66 6.21
C ALA A 34 -5.22 1.76 5.85
N SER A 35 -4.77 3.01 5.92
CA SER A 35 -5.55 4.16 5.43
C SER A 35 -5.43 4.38 3.92
N ASP A 36 -4.31 3.95 3.34
CA ASP A 36 -3.98 4.21 1.94
C ASP A 36 -3.35 2.97 1.29
N HIS A 37 -3.54 2.85 -0.01
CA HIS A 37 -2.82 1.87 -0.82
C HIS A 37 -1.37 2.34 -1.02
N MET A 38 -0.40 1.42 -0.94
CA MET A 38 1.02 1.74 -1.06
C MET A 38 1.75 0.73 -1.92
N SER A 39 2.75 1.18 -2.70
CA SER A 39 3.67 0.32 -3.43
C SER A 39 5.06 0.93 -3.49
N TYR A 40 6.09 0.10 -3.40
CA TYR A 40 7.48 0.48 -3.62
C TYR A 40 7.93 0.28 -5.08
N ASP A 41 7.14 -0.45 -5.87
CA ASP A 41 7.48 -0.85 -7.22
C ASP A 41 6.93 0.15 -8.23
N LEU A 42 7.84 0.95 -8.81
CA LEU A 42 7.53 1.99 -9.79
C LEU A 42 6.93 1.40 -11.08
N HIS A 43 7.28 0.15 -11.44
CA HIS A 43 6.83 -0.47 -12.68
C HIS A 43 5.33 -0.81 -12.68
N LEU A 44 4.69 -0.80 -11.51
CA LEU A 44 3.26 -1.05 -11.37
C LEU A 44 2.40 0.20 -11.65
N PHE A 45 3.02 1.37 -11.74
CA PHE A 45 2.30 2.63 -11.91
C PHE A 45 2.10 2.93 -13.40
N ASP A 46 0.84 3.07 -13.81
CA ASP A 46 0.50 3.55 -15.15
C ASP A 46 0.81 5.05 -15.29
N ASN A 47 0.68 5.77 -14.18
CA ASN A 47 1.03 7.18 -14.04
C ASN A 47 1.53 7.43 -12.63
N LEU A 48 2.40 8.43 -12.48
CA LEU A 48 2.87 8.91 -11.19
C LEU A 48 2.90 10.44 -11.21
N ASP A 49 2.13 11.05 -10.32
CA ASP A 49 2.00 12.48 -10.20
C ASP A 49 2.68 12.94 -8.89
N GLU A 50 3.38 14.07 -8.97
CA GLU A 50 3.88 14.74 -7.77
C GLU A 50 2.72 15.33 -6.95
N LEU A 51 2.80 15.14 -5.64
CA LEU A 51 1.88 15.74 -4.70
C LEU A 51 2.22 17.22 -4.53
N SER A 52 1.20 18.08 -4.54
CA SER A 52 1.37 19.51 -4.28
C SER A 52 1.95 19.81 -2.89
N LYS A 53 1.77 18.88 -1.94
CA LYS A 53 2.39 18.89 -0.63
C LYS A 53 2.78 17.46 -0.24
N PRO A 54 3.99 17.22 0.28
CA PRO A 54 4.35 15.92 0.81
C PRO A 54 3.41 15.49 1.92
N ILE A 55 3.10 14.20 1.98
CA ILE A 55 2.32 13.60 3.07
C ILE A 55 3.24 12.78 3.96
N CYS A 56 3.00 12.81 5.26
CA CYS A 56 3.74 11.98 6.22
C CYS A 56 2.93 10.71 6.50
N ILE A 57 3.54 9.55 6.26
CA ILE A 57 2.99 8.24 6.61
C ILE A 57 3.81 7.62 7.73
N THR A 58 3.18 6.77 8.54
CA THR A 58 3.87 5.96 9.55
C THR A 58 3.91 4.53 9.06
N LEU A 59 5.10 3.95 8.94
CA LEU A 59 5.30 2.56 8.54
C LEU A 59 5.10 1.63 9.75
N PRO A 60 4.91 0.31 9.52
CA PRO A 60 4.74 -0.67 10.60
C PRO A 60 5.93 -0.76 11.57
N ASP A 61 7.12 -0.33 11.17
CA ASP A 61 8.30 -0.25 12.03
C ASP A 61 8.33 1.01 12.91
N GLY A 62 7.28 1.84 12.83
CA GLY A 62 7.16 3.11 13.55
C GLY A 62 7.89 4.27 12.89
N SER A 63 8.62 4.05 11.78
CA SER A 63 9.29 5.13 11.09
C SER A 63 8.30 6.02 10.33
N VAL A 64 8.58 7.32 10.30
CA VAL A 64 7.79 8.29 9.53
C VAL A 64 8.48 8.55 8.20
N LYS A 65 7.72 8.47 7.11
CA LYS A 65 8.20 8.73 5.76
C LYS A 65 7.40 9.84 5.10
N GLN A 66 8.10 10.69 4.35
CA GLN A 66 7.48 11.68 3.49
C GLN A 66 7.28 11.09 2.10
N VAL A 67 6.03 11.03 1.67
CA VAL A 67 5.66 10.62 0.32
C VAL A 67 5.42 11.87 -0.49
N THR A 68 6.09 11.96 -1.64
CA THR A 68 6.02 13.10 -2.55
C THR A 68 5.24 12.80 -3.82
N SER A 69 4.90 11.54 -4.07
CA SER A 69 4.23 11.13 -5.30
C SER A 69 3.18 10.05 -5.08
N ARG A 70 2.17 10.05 -5.94
CA ARG A 70 1.14 9.02 -5.97
C ARG A 70 0.69 8.78 -7.40
N GLY A 71 0.04 7.66 -7.65
CA GLY A 71 -0.39 7.30 -8.99
C GLY A 71 -1.49 6.27 -9.01
N ASN A 72 -1.74 5.73 -10.21
CA ASN A 72 -2.66 4.62 -10.38
C ASN A 72 -1.89 3.34 -10.67
N VAL A 73 -2.37 2.23 -10.10
CA VAL A 73 -1.77 0.91 -10.29
C VAL A 73 -2.82 -0.04 -10.84
N LYS A 74 -2.52 -0.65 -11.98
CA LYS A 74 -3.38 -1.66 -12.60
C LYS A 74 -3.06 -3.03 -12.00
N LEU A 75 -4.00 -3.60 -11.24
CA LEU A 75 -3.88 -4.96 -10.72
C LEU A 75 -4.24 -6.01 -11.78
N ASP A 76 -5.20 -5.67 -12.63
CA ASP A 76 -5.67 -6.51 -13.74
C ASP A 76 -6.40 -5.63 -14.77
N ASP A 77 -6.82 -6.20 -15.90
CA ASP A 77 -7.55 -5.51 -16.97
C ASP A 77 -8.79 -4.76 -16.52
N ASN A 78 -9.43 -5.24 -15.46
CA ASN A 78 -10.66 -4.66 -14.92
C ASN A 78 -10.48 -3.92 -13.59
N ILE A 79 -9.28 -3.97 -12.99
CA ILE A 79 -9.05 -3.47 -11.63
C ILE A 79 -7.88 -2.49 -11.61
N VAL A 80 -8.20 -1.23 -11.35
CA VAL A 80 -7.22 -0.13 -11.19
C VAL A 80 -7.36 0.47 -9.80
N LEU A 81 -6.28 0.42 -9.02
CA LEU A 81 -6.15 1.16 -7.77
C LEU A 81 -5.80 2.60 -8.08
N LYS A 82 -6.54 3.53 -7.48
CA LYS A 82 -6.31 4.96 -7.63
C LYS A 82 -5.60 5.51 -6.40
N LYS A 83 -4.82 6.57 -6.60
CA LYS A 83 -4.12 7.31 -5.52
C LYS A 83 -3.21 6.41 -4.68
N VAL A 84 -2.58 5.42 -5.30
CA VAL A 84 -1.58 4.57 -4.64
C VAL A 84 -0.35 5.41 -4.33
N LEU A 85 0.12 5.37 -3.09
CA LEU A 85 1.32 6.07 -2.66
C LEU A 85 2.57 5.32 -3.12
N TYR A 86 3.52 6.04 -3.71
CA TYR A 86 4.82 5.46 -4.05
C TYR A 86 5.79 5.63 -2.88
N VAL A 87 6.26 4.51 -2.33
CA VAL A 87 7.11 4.47 -1.14
C VAL A 87 8.29 3.52 -1.38
N PRO A 88 9.38 3.98 -2.03
CA PRO A 88 10.47 3.10 -2.46
C PRO A 88 11.21 2.43 -1.31
N GLU A 89 11.19 3.02 -0.11
CA GLU A 89 11.82 2.46 1.09
C GLU A 89 10.98 1.38 1.78
N PHE A 90 9.74 1.16 1.32
CA PHE A 90 8.85 0.15 1.89
C PHE A 90 9.03 -1.20 1.19
N LYS A 91 8.78 -2.30 1.91
CA LYS A 91 9.07 -3.67 1.42
C LYS A 91 7.85 -4.43 0.91
N PHE A 92 6.66 -3.87 1.12
CA PHE A 92 5.41 -4.54 0.82
C PHE A 92 4.52 -3.65 -0.04
N LYS A 93 3.60 -4.28 -0.77
CA LYS A 93 2.51 -3.58 -1.43
C LYS A 93 1.25 -3.76 -0.61
N LEU A 94 0.60 -2.66 -0.25
CA LEU A 94 -0.56 -2.67 0.62
C LEU A 94 -1.80 -2.25 -0.16
N LEU A 95 -2.82 -3.08 -0.09
CA LEU A 95 -4.17 -2.77 -0.53
C LEU A 95 -5.00 -2.41 0.70
N SER A 96 -5.19 -1.11 0.95
CA SER A 96 -6.15 -0.64 1.95
C SER A 96 -7.58 -1.03 1.55
N VAL A 97 -8.31 -1.64 2.46
CA VAL A 97 -9.73 -1.94 2.28
C VAL A 97 -10.52 -1.38 3.45
N THR A 98 -11.27 -0.31 3.18
CA THR A 98 -12.23 0.22 4.16
C THR A 98 -13.46 -0.67 4.22
N LYS A 99 -13.93 -0.94 5.44
CA LYS A 99 -15.14 -1.72 5.72
C LYS A 99 -16.41 -0.98 5.31
#